data_AF-A0A0P7XT17-F1
#
_entry.id   AF-A0A0P7XT17-F1
#
_cell.length_a   1.000
_cell.length_b   1.000
_cell.length_c   1.000
_cell.angle_alpha   90.00
_cell.angle_beta   90.00
_cell.angle_gamma   90.00
#
_symmetry.space_group_name_H-M   'P 1'
#
loop_
_entity.id
_entity.type
_entity.pdbx_description
1 polymer ?
#
loop_
_entity_poly.entity_id
_entity_poly.type
_entity_poly.pdbx_seq_one_letter_code
_entity_poly.pdbx_strand_id
1 'polypeptide(L)'
;MNKIQLFFHYLFRFIWNLIFVISYPILASFGLLFIGVTWIFSKLSQLLARIRPEGKKVTIKASDWETLPHTNELIEALEVKSIMFGPSGFKLRRVDGVPSILSDYVFGNKVRVIEEGLILEKWNSTDAKELPDFDICLYNPDEDSLRPLTNIKCFDWHVSERGERELFFKWFDGTQGGEVKVAL
;
A
#
# COMPACT_ATOMS: atom_id res chain seq x y z
N MET A 1 -5.71 25.23 64.48
CA MET A 1 -6.61 24.96 63.33
C MET A 1 -8.04 25.27 63.73
N ASN A 2 -8.74 26.11 62.98
CA ASN A 2 -10.07 26.57 63.32
C ASN A 2 -11.11 25.49 63.01
N LYS A 3 -12.14 25.29 63.86
CA LYS A 3 -13.13 24.18 63.73
C LYS A 3 -13.81 24.13 62.36
N ILE A 4 -13.97 25.30 61.75
CA ILE A 4 -14.55 25.50 60.42
C ILE A 4 -13.66 24.87 59.33
N GLN A 5 -12.34 25.06 59.39
CA GLN A 5 -11.40 24.46 58.43
C GLN A 5 -11.39 22.93 58.51
N LEU A 6 -11.54 22.38 59.73
CA LEU A 6 -11.62 20.93 59.93
C LEU A 6 -12.87 20.35 59.23
N PHE A 7 -14.01 21.02 59.38
CA PHE A 7 -15.28 20.61 58.77
C PHE A 7 -15.19 20.62 57.23
N PHE A 8 -14.66 21.69 56.63
CA PHE A 8 -14.47 21.75 55.18
C PHE A 8 -13.51 20.67 54.67
N HIS A 9 -12.46 20.34 55.43
CA HIS A 9 -11.53 19.28 55.07
C HIS A 9 -12.21 17.90 55.04
N TYR A 10 -13.03 17.58 56.04
CA TYR A 10 -13.79 16.33 56.05
C TYR A 10 -14.85 16.27 54.94
N LEU A 11 -15.57 17.37 54.70
CA LEU A 11 -16.58 17.45 53.64
C LEU A 11 -15.95 17.28 52.26
N PHE A 12 -14.83 17.96 51.99
CA PHE A 12 -14.11 17.84 50.72
C PHE A 12 -13.60 16.41 50.52
N ARG A 13 -12.98 15.80 51.55
CA ARG A 13 -12.51 14.41 51.49
C ARG A 13 -13.65 13.43 51.22
N PHE A 14 -14.83 13.67 51.80
CA PHE A 14 -16.01 12.84 51.57
C PHE A 14 -16.50 12.92 50.13
N ILE A 15 -16.68 14.15 49.60
CA ILE A 15 -17.11 14.38 48.21
C ILE A 15 -16.11 13.77 47.23
N TRP A 16 -14.82 13.98 47.47
CA TRP A 16 -13.76 13.45 46.62
C TRP A 16 -13.73 11.92 46.63
N ASN A 17 -13.81 11.29 47.80
CA ASN A 17 -13.90 9.83 47.88
C ASN A 17 -15.15 9.28 47.17
N LEU A 18 -16.30 9.95 47.30
CA LEU A 18 -17.53 9.53 46.63
C LEU A 18 -17.37 9.58 45.10
N ILE A 19 -16.81 10.67 44.57
CA ILE A 19 -16.51 10.80 43.14
C ILE A 19 -15.56 9.69 42.68
N PHE A 20 -14.47 9.45 43.40
CA PHE A 20 -13.51 8.41 43.04
C PHE A 20 -14.13 7.00 43.02
N VAL A 21 -14.91 6.65 44.03
CA VAL A 21 -15.55 5.33 44.13
C VAL A 21 -16.56 5.11 43.00
N ILE A 22 -17.28 6.15 42.56
CA ILE A 22 -18.25 6.04 41.47
C ILE A 22 -17.58 6.08 40.10
N SER A 23 -16.62 6.99 39.89
CA SER A 23 -15.98 7.18 38.58
C SER A 23 -15.03 6.04 38.22
N TYR A 24 -14.36 5.41 39.20
CA TYR A 24 -13.34 4.40 38.92
C TYR A 24 -13.90 3.14 38.22
N PRO A 25 -15.01 2.52 38.67
CA PRO A 25 -15.63 1.39 37.97
C PRO A 25 -16.14 1.75 36.57
N ILE A 26 -16.65 2.97 36.39
CA ILE A 26 -17.14 3.45 35.08
C ILE A 26 -15.97 3.56 34.10
N LEU A 27 -14.87 4.20 34.50
CA LEU A 27 -13.68 4.34 33.67
C LEU A 27 -13.05 3.00 33.34
N ALA A 28 -12.94 2.11 34.32
CA ALA A 28 -12.41 0.76 34.13
C ALA A 28 -13.28 -0.05 33.15
N SER A 29 -14.61 0.02 33.29
CA SER A 29 -15.55 -0.67 32.40
C SER A 29 -15.49 -0.13 30.97
N PHE A 30 -15.39 1.19 30.81
CA PHE A 30 -15.24 1.82 29.50
C PHE A 30 -13.93 1.41 28.82
N GLY A 31 -12.82 1.39 29.56
CA GLY A 31 -11.53 0.92 29.06
C GLY A 31 -11.58 -0.55 28.61
N LEU A 32 -12.21 -1.42 29.41
CA LEU A 32 -12.33 -2.84 29.09
C LEU A 32 -13.22 -3.06 27.85
N LEU A 33 -14.33 -2.30 27.74
CA LEU A 33 -15.20 -2.31 26.56
C LEU A 33 -14.44 -1.85 25.31
N PHE A 34 -13.67 -0.76 25.41
CA PHE A 34 -12.88 -0.25 24.29
C PHE A 34 -11.82 -1.25 23.80
N ILE A 35 -11.13 -1.92 24.72
CA ILE A 35 -10.18 -3.00 24.38
C ILE A 35 -10.89 -4.16 23.68
N GLY A 36 -12.06 -4.56 24.18
CA GLY A 36 -12.86 -5.62 23.55
C GLY A 36 -13.28 -5.27 22.12
N VAL A 37 -13.76 -4.06 21.89
CA VAL A 37 -14.18 -3.58 20.57
C VAL A 37 -12.99 -3.52 19.60
N THR A 38 -11.87 -2.94 20.02
CA THR A 38 -10.67 -2.84 19.16
C THR A 38 -10.10 -4.22 18.81
N TRP A 39 -10.17 -5.18 19.74
CA TRP A 39 -9.79 -6.57 19.46
C TRP A 39 -10.69 -7.23 18.42
N ILE A 40 -12.01 -7.04 18.51
CA ILE A 40 -12.97 -7.55 17.51
C ILE A 40 -12.68 -6.97 16.13
N PHE A 41 -12.46 -5.65 16.02
CA PHE A 41 -12.11 -5.02 14.74
C PHE A 41 -10.79 -5.55 14.17
N SER A 42 -9.79 -5.76 15.03
CA SER A 42 -8.51 -6.34 14.61
C SER A 42 -8.69 -7.76 14.06
N LYS A 43 -9.49 -8.60 14.73
CA LYS A 43 -9.81 -9.95 14.25
C LYS A 43 -10.63 -9.96 12.96
N LEU A 44 -11.60 -9.06 12.84
CA LEU A 44 -12.41 -8.92 11.63
C LEU A 44 -11.54 -8.47 10.45
N SER A 45 -10.62 -7.53 10.67
CA SER A 45 -9.64 -7.10 9.67
C SER A 45 -8.73 -8.25 9.22
N GLN A 46 -8.21 -9.05 10.16
CA GLN A 46 -7.42 -10.25 9.84
C GLN A 46 -8.22 -11.28 9.03
N LEU A 47 -9.49 -11.48 9.36
CA LEU A 47 -10.36 -12.41 8.65
C LEU A 47 -10.64 -11.93 7.22
N LEU A 48 -10.99 -10.66 7.05
CA LEU A 48 -11.24 -10.03 5.75
C LEU A 48 -9.97 -10.01 4.87
N ALA A 49 -8.82 -9.73 5.46
CA ALA A 49 -7.53 -9.76 4.77
C ALA A 49 -7.19 -11.17 4.25
N ARG A 50 -7.72 -12.23 4.87
CA ARG A 50 -7.50 -13.62 4.44
C ARG A 50 -8.41 -14.05 3.28
N ILE A 51 -9.54 -13.37 3.08
CA ILE A 51 -10.53 -13.67 2.03
C ILE A 51 -10.13 -13.00 0.70
N ARG A 52 -9.37 -11.91 0.73
CA ARG A 52 -8.81 -11.29 -0.48
C ARG A 52 -7.49 -12.00 -0.83
N PRO A 53 -7.41 -12.73 -1.96
CA PRO A 53 -6.15 -13.28 -2.45
C PRO A 53 -5.36 -12.15 -3.13
N GLU A 54 -5.04 -11.08 -2.40
CA GLU A 54 -3.86 -10.33 -2.78
C GLU A 54 -2.67 -11.16 -2.32
N GLY A 55 -2.01 -11.79 -3.28
CA GLY A 55 -0.78 -12.54 -3.06
C GLY A 55 0.09 -11.79 -2.07
N LYS A 56 0.61 -12.54 -1.08
CA LYS A 56 1.54 -12.12 -0.04
C LYS A 56 2.21 -10.79 -0.42
N LYS A 57 1.78 -9.67 0.17
CA LYS A 57 2.55 -8.42 0.09
C LYS A 57 3.85 -8.70 0.83
N VAL A 58 4.82 -9.24 0.10
CA VAL A 58 6.20 -9.33 0.54
C VAL A 58 6.61 -7.88 0.70
N THR A 59 6.76 -7.44 1.94
CA THR A 59 7.49 -6.24 2.26
C THR A 59 8.91 -6.48 1.78
N ILE A 60 9.20 -6.07 0.55
CA ILE A 60 10.55 -6.08 -0.03
C ILE A 60 11.39 -5.26 0.94
N LYS A 61 12.43 -5.89 1.52
CA LYS A 61 13.34 -5.16 2.40
C LYS A 61 14.18 -4.24 1.53
N ALA A 62 14.28 -2.98 1.94
CA ALA A 62 14.89 -1.89 1.18
C ALA A 62 16.41 -2.02 0.88
N SER A 63 17.03 -3.19 0.99
CA SER A 63 18.49 -3.36 0.84
C SER A 63 18.95 -4.49 -0.07
N ASP A 64 18.11 -5.46 -0.43
CA ASP A 64 18.53 -6.61 -1.24
C ASP A 64 17.67 -6.75 -2.50
N TRP A 65 18.28 -7.32 -3.55
CA TRP A 65 17.56 -7.75 -4.73
C TRP A 65 16.66 -8.92 -4.34
N GLU A 66 15.35 -8.76 -4.54
CA GLU A 66 14.37 -9.80 -4.26
C GLU A 66 13.69 -10.23 -5.55
N THR A 67 13.54 -11.54 -5.75
CA THR A 67 12.84 -12.09 -6.91
C THR A 67 11.37 -11.65 -6.91
N LEU A 68 10.91 -11.07 -8.01
CA LEU A 68 9.52 -10.64 -8.14
C LEU A 68 8.60 -11.88 -8.18
N PRO A 69 7.63 -11.98 -7.24
CA PRO A 69 6.70 -13.08 -7.23
C PRO A 69 5.88 -13.10 -8.53
N HIS A 70 5.54 -14.29 -8.99
CA HIS A 70 4.76 -14.53 -10.22
C HIS A 70 5.46 -14.19 -11.54
N THR A 71 6.77 -13.89 -11.53
CA THR A 71 7.56 -13.68 -12.76
C THR A 71 8.34 -14.92 -13.22
N ASN A 72 8.00 -16.12 -12.71
CA ASN A 72 8.77 -17.37 -12.94
C ASN A 72 10.28 -17.22 -12.66
N GLU A 73 10.63 -16.43 -11.64
CA GLU A 73 12.02 -16.15 -11.28
C GLU A 73 12.83 -15.49 -12.41
N LEU A 74 12.17 -14.76 -13.31
CA LEU A 74 12.82 -14.05 -14.40
C LEU A 74 13.45 -12.73 -13.94
N ILE A 75 12.78 -12.01 -13.03
CA ILE A 75 13.14 -10.63 -12.64
C ILE A 75 13.36 -10.51 -11.14
N GLU A 76 14.37 -9.75 -10.76
CA GLU A 76 14.59 -9.24 -9.41
C GLU A 76 14.28 -7.75 -9.34
N ALA A 77 13.74 -7.33 -8.21
CA ALA A 77 13.46 -5.94 -7.89
C ALA A 77 14.32 -5.48 -6.72
N LEU A 78 14.85 -4.26 -6.82
CA LEU A 78 15.52 -3.55 -5.73
C LEU A 78 14.76 -2.25 -5.47
N GLU A 79 14.26 -2.06 -4.25
CA GLU A 79 13.62 -0.80 -3.87
C GLU A 79 14.67 0.32 -3.84
N VAL A 80 14.43 1.39 -4.60
CA VAL A 80 15.35 2.55 -4.70
C VAL A 80 14.73 3.84 -4.19
N LYS A 81 13.39 3.93 -4.18
CA LYS A 81 12.68 5.12 -3.71
C LYS A 81 11.34 4.74 -3.12
N SER A 82 10.98 5.35 -2.00
CA SER A 82 9.64 5.19 -1.42
C SER A 82 8.99 6.58 -1.29
N ILE A 83 7.76 6.71 -1.78
CA ILE A 83 6.98 7.93 -1.62
C ILE A 83 6.21 7.82 -0.30
N MET A 84 6.26 8.88 0.53
CA MET A 84 5.52 8.91 1.78
C MET A 84 4.02 8.77 1.52
N PHE A 85 3.41 7.69 2.03
CA PHE A 85 2.00 7.30 1.76
C PHE A 85 1.68 6.98 0.29
N GLY A 86 2.68 6.71 -0.55
CA GLY A 86 2.52 6.32 -1.96
C GLY A 86 3.16 4.96 -2.28
N PRO A 87 3.24 4.58 -3.56
CA PRO A 87 3.97 3.39 -3.97
C PRO A 87 5.48 3.59 -3.87
N SER A 88 6.19 2.45 -3.80
CA SER A 88 7.64 2.41 -3.93
C SER A 88 8.05 2.25 -5.40
N GLY A 89 9.18 2.84 -5.74
CA GLY A 89 9.89 2.70 -6.99
C GLY A 89 11.03 1.71 -6.87
N PHE A 90 11.14 0.83 -7.86
CA PHE A 90 12.05 -0.30 -7.92
C PHE A 90 12.93 -0.20 -9.16
N LYS A 91 14.20 -0.58 -9.01
CA LYS A 91 15.01 -1.00 -10.16
C LYS A 91 14.75 -2.47 -10.42
N LEU A 92 14.64 -2.82 -11.70
CA LEU A 92 14.42 -4.19 -12.13
C LEU A 92 15.67 -4.70 -12.87
N ARG A 93 15.99 -5.98 -12.67
CA ARG A 93 17.02 -6.68 -13.45
C ARG A 93 16.63 -8.13 -13.67
N ARG A 94 17.22 -8.77 -14.67
CA ARG A 94 17.05 -10.21 -14.87
C ARG A 94 17.87 -11.02 -13.87
N VAL A 95 17.33 -12.16 -13.43
CA VAL A 95 18.02 -13.09 -12.51
C VAL A 95 19.25 -13.73 -13.17
N ASP A 96 19.18 -14.00 -14.47
CA ASP A 96 20.27 -14.62 -15.25
C ASP A 96 21.51 -13.72 -15.42
N GLY A 97 21.45 -12.46 -14.96
CA GLY A 97 22.54 -11.50 -15.05
C GLY A 97 22.75 -10.91 -16.43
N VAL A 98 21.87 -11.22 -17.41
CA VAL A 98 21.91 -10.62 -18.73
C VAL A 98 21.53 -9.13 -18.60
N PRO A 99 22.36 -8.20 -19.12
CA PRO A 99 21.99 -6.79 -19.16
C PRO A 99 20.64 -6.62 -19.85
N SER A 100 19.75 -5.87 -19.21
CA SER A 100 18.40 -5.63 -19.71
C SER A 100 18.10 -4.15 -19.72
N ILE A 101 17.33 -3.71 -20.70
CA ILE A 101 16.78 -2.35 -20.79
C ILE A 101 16.02 -1.91 -19.53
N LEU A 102 15.56 -2.86 -18.71
CA LEU A 102 14.92 -2.60 -17.42
C LEU A 102 15.84 -1.86 -16.43
N SER A 103 17.14 -2.07 -16.48
CA SER A 103 18.06 -1.51 -15.49
C SER A 103 18.23 0.02 -15.57
N ASP A 104 17.83 0.60 -16.70
CA ASP A 104 17.90 2.03 -17.01
C ASP A 104 16.74 2.84 -16.40
N TYR A 105 15.66 2.17 -15.99
CA TYR A 105 14.44 2.82 -15.54
C TYR A 105 14.07 2.48 -14.10
N VAL A 106 13.15 3.26 -13.54
CA VAL A 106 12.51 3.01 -12.26
C VAL A 106 11.07 2.62 -12.51
N PHE A 107 10.61 1.56 -11.84
CA PHE A 107 9.29 1.00 -12.01
C PHE A 107 8.49 1.01 -10.71
N GLY A 108 7.17 1.08 -10.80
CA GLY A 108 6.28 0.92 -9.66
C GLY A 108 6.17 -0.53 -9.17
N ASN A 109 5.42 -0.70 -8.10
CA ASN A 109 5.14 -2.02 -7.51
C ASN A 109 4.15 -2.87 -8.33
N LYS A 110 3.44 -2.29 -9.30
CA LYS A 110 2.44 -2.97 -10.10
C LYS A 110 3.11 -3.68 -11.28
N VAL A 111 3.27 -4.99 -11.14
CA VAL A 111 3.73 -5.89 -12.21
C VAL A 111 2.63 -6.90 -12.52
N ARG A 112 2.29 -7.10 -13.80
CA ARG A 112 1.36 -8.16 -14.23
C ARG A 112 1.98 -8.99 -15.34
N VAL A 113 1.76 -10.30 -15.28
CA VAL A 113 2.23 -11.24 -16.30
C VAL A 113 1.07 -11.57 -17.24
N ILE A 114 1.35 -11.47 -18.54
CA ILE A 114 0.45 -11.84 -19.64
C ILE A 114 1.19 -12.78 -20.61
N GLU A 115 0.52 -13.32 -21.62
CA GLU A 115 1.14 -14.27 -22.55
C GLU A 115 2.22 -13.60 -23.41
N GLU A 116 2.02 -12.32 -23.71
CA GLU A 116 2.88 -11.49 -24.56
C GLU A 116 4.08 -10.91 -23.79
N GLY A 117 4.13 -11.05 -22.47
CA GLY A 117 5.21 -10.52 -21.64
C GLY A 117 4.74 -9.95 -20.30
N LEU A 118 5.39 -8.88 -19.86
CA LEU A 118 5.21 -8.27 -18.55
C LEU A 118 4.70 -6.84 -18.68
N ILE A 119 3.58 -6.54 -18.04
CA ILE A 119 3.09 -5.17 -17.90
C ILE A 119 3.78 -4.54 -16.70
N LEU A 120 4.47 -3.43 -16.96
CA LEU A 120 5.25 -2.69 -15.97
C LEU A 120 4.79 -1.23 -15.92
N GLU A 121 4.76 -0.66 -14.72
CA GLU A 121 4.55 0.78 -14.50
C GLU A 121 5.91 1.49 -14.50
N LYS A 122 6.32 2.11 -15.60
CA LYS A 122 7.57 2.87 -15.69
C LYS A 122 7.33 4.30 -15.19
N TRP A 123 8.14 4.74 -14.22
CA TRP A 123 8.08 6.10 -13.70
C TRP A 123 8.82 7.06 -14.64
N ASN A 124 8.12 8.09 -15.11
CA ASN A 124 8.71 9.09 -16.01
C ASN A 124 9.62 10.06 -15.26
N SER A 125 9.35 10.27 -13.97
CA SER A 125 10.18 11.06 -13.07
C SER A 125 10.26 10.44 -11.69
N THR A 126 11.32 10.76 -10.97
CA THR A 126 11.40 10.47 -9.53
C THR A 126 11.12 11.71 -8.69
N ASP A 127 10.99 12.91 -9.27
CA ASP A 127 10.63 14.11 -8.50
C ASP A 127 9.19 14.02 -7.98
N ALA A 128 9.00 14.27 -6.69
CA ALA A 128 7.69 14.25 -6.05
C ALA A 128 6.71 15.27 -6.65
N LYS A 129 7.20 16.35 -7.28
CA LYS A 129 6.36 17.36 -7.94
C LYS A 129 5.79 16.92 -9.28
N GLU A 130 6.46 15.98 -9.94
CA GLU A 130 6.09 15.48 -11.28
C GLU A 130 5.30 14.18 -11.19
N LEU A 131 5.20 13.60 -9.99
CA LEU A 131 4.39 12.43 -9.70
C LEU A 131 2.95 12.83 -9.33
N PRO A 132 1.93 12.06 -9.74
CA PRO A 132 2.01 10.83 -10.54
C PRO A 132 2.14 11.09 -12.06
N ASP A 133 3.13 10.46 -12.70
CA ASP A 133 3.28 10.41 -14.16
C ASP A 133 3.98 9.09 -14.55
N PHE A 134 3.17 8.16 -15.06
CA PHE A 134 3.61 6.80 -15.35
C PHE A 134 3.30 6.42 -16.79
N ASP A 135 4.26 5.76 -17.43
CA ASP A 135 3.97 5.01 -18.64
C ASP A 135 3.70 3.56 -18.25
N ILE A 136 2.57 3.03 -18.69
CA ILE A 136 2.36 1.59 -18.67
C ILE A 136 3.09 1.03 -19.89
N CYS A 137 4.02 0.13 -19.66
CA CYS A 137 4.82 -0.50 -20.70
C CYS A 137 4.60 -2.01 -20.74
N LEU A 138 4.74 -2.59 -21.93
CA LEU A 138 4.88 -4.03 -22.14
C LEU A 138 6.37 -4.34 -22.32
N TYR A 139 6.91 -5.16 -21.45
CA TYR A 139 8.25 -5.71 -21.56
C TYR A 139 8.19 -7.12 -22.14
N ASN A 140 8.91 -7.36 -23.23
CA ASN A 140 9.10 -8.68 -23.82
C ASN A 140 10.45 -9.26 -23.37
N PRO A 141 10.45 -10.32 -22.52
CA PRO A 141 11.68 -10.99 -22.06
C PRO A 141 12.55 -11.59 -23.15
N ASP A 142 11.97 -12.02 -24.27
CA ASP A 142 12.68 -12.75 -25.33
C ASP A 142 13.49 -11.79 -26.21
N GLU A 143 12.97 -10.59 -26.43
CA GLU A 143 13.59 -9.55 -27.27
C GLU A 143 14.31 -8.46 -26.45
N ASP A 144 14.23 -8.52 -25.12
CA ASP A 144 14.64 -7.44 -24.21
C ASP A 144 14.11 -6.06 -24.65
N SER A 145 12.83 -6.02 -25.05
CA SER A 145 12.20 -4.82 -25.60
C SER A 145 11.14 -4.25 -24.66
N LEU A 146 11.13 -2.92 -24.50
CA LEU A 146 10.17 -2.21 -23.66
C LEU A 146 9.32 -1.28 -24.54
N ARG A 147 8.04 -1.61 -24.70
CA ARG A 147 7.10 -0.84 -25.53
C ARG A 147 6.12 -0.07 -24.64
N PRO A 148 6.02 1.27 -24.75
CA PRO A 148 4.98 2.02 -24.06
C PRO A 148 3.60 1.74 -24.65
N LEU A 149 2.62 1.47 -23.79
CA LEU A 149 1.23 1.20 -24.17
C LEU A 149 0.36 2.46 -23.99
N THR A 150 0.49 3.12 -22.84
CA THR A 150 -0.26 4.35 -22.51
C THR A 150 0.42 5.11 -21.38
N ASN A 151 0.04 6.38 -21.20
CA ASN A 151 0.46 7.22 -20.08
C ASN A 151 -0.71 7.42 -19.12
N ILE A 152 -0.47 7.28 -17.82
CA ILE A 152 -1.45 7.47 -16.75
C ILE A 152 -0.84 8.36 -15.65
N LYS A 153 -1.54 9.43 -15.31
CA LYS A 153 -1.16 10.38 -14.25
C LYS A 153 -1.90 10.11 -12.95
N CYS A 154 -1.90 8.85 -12.54
CA CYS A 154 -2.62 8.39 -11.35
C CYS A 154 -1.97 7.12 -10.80
N PHE A 155 -1.82 7.04 -9.48
CA PHE A 155 -1.30 5.84 -8.81
C PHE A 155 -2.31 4.68 -8.81
N ASP A 156 -3.61 4.98 -8.87
CA ASP A 156 -4.67 3.96 -8.79
C ASP A 156 -5.23 3.62 -10.18
N TRP A 157 -4.48 2.81 -10.90
CA TRP A 157 -4.93 2.16 -12.14
C TRP A 157 -4.97 0.63 -12.01
N HIS A 158 -5.81 -0.01 -12.82
CA HIS A 158 -5.89 -1.46 -12.94
C HIS A 158 -6.29 -1.89 -14.35
N VAL A 159 -5.92 -3.11 -14.74
CA VAL A 159 -6.48 -3.76 -15.93
C VAL A 159 -7.90 -4.22 -15.60
N SER A 160 -8.90 -3.68 -16.28
CA SER A 160 -10.30 -4.01 -16.07
C SER A 160 -10.75 -5.20 -16.92
N GLU A 161 -10.31 -5.26 -18.18
CA GLU A 161 -10.67 -6.31 -19.13
C GLU A 161 -9.45 -6.68 -20.00
N ARG A 162 -9.39 -7.97 -20.37
CA ARG A 162 -8.41 -8.53 -21.31
C ARG A 162 -9.16 -9.18 -22.45
N GLY A 163 -9.03 -8.61 -23.64
CA GLY A 163 -9.39 -9.27 -24.91
C GLY A 163 -8.20 -10.06 -25.45
N GLU A 164 -8.36 -10.72 -26.60
CA GLU A 164 -7.30 -11.52 -27.22
C GLU A 164 -6.08 -10.71 -27.66
N ARG A 165 -6.25 -9.43 -28.00
CA ARG A 165 -5.16 -8.52 -28.43
C ARG A 165 -5.29 -7.11 -27.87
N GLU A 166 -6.10 -6.96 -26.83
CA GLU A 166 -6.50 -5.65 -26.33
C GLU A 166 -6.54 -5.68 -24.80
N LEU A 167 -6.03 -4.62 -24.19
CA LEU A 167 -6.12 -4.40 -22.75
C LEU A 167 -6.90 -3.13 -22.47
N PHE A 168 -7.77 -3.21 -21.47
CA PHE A 168 -8.50 -2.06 -20.96
C PHE A 168 -7.92 -1.68 -19.60
N PHE A 169 -7.45 -0.45 -19.50
CA PHE A 169 -6.98 0.15 -18.26
C PHE A 169 -8.03 1.12 -17.75
N LYS A 170 -8.37 1.00 -16.46
CA LYS A 170 -9.19 1.97 -15.74
C LYS A 170 -8.36 2.60 -14.63
N TRP A 171 -8.51 3.90 -14.45
CA TRP A 171 -7.85 4.64 -13.38
C TRP A 171 -8.82 5.64 -12.74
N PHE A 172 -8.58 5.93 -11.47
CA PHE A 172 -9.41 6.86 -10.69
C PHE A 172 -8.58 7.55 -9.61
N ASP A 173 -8.60 8.88 -9.55
CA ASP A 173 -7.81 9.67 -8.60
C ASP A 173 -8.61 10.18 -7.38
N GLY A 174 -9.89 9.80 -7.26
CA GLY A 174 -10.81 10.33 -6.25
C GLY A 174 -11.75 11.42 -6.78
N THR A 175 -11.40 12.07 -7.89
CA THR A 175 -12.16 13.15 -8.52
C THR A 175 -12.45 12.90 -10.00
N GLN A 176 -11.49 12.32 -10.71
CA GLN A 176 -11.52 12.02 -12.14
C GLN A 176 -11.18 10.55 -12.34
N GLY A 177 -11.77 9.98 -13.38
CA GLY A 177 -11.45 8.64 -13.82
C GLY A 177 -11.46 8.55 -15.33
N GLY A 178 -10.72 7.59 -15.85
CA GLY A 178 -10.60 7.36 -17.28
C GLY A 178 -10.51 5.87 -17.60
N GLU A 179 -10.88 5.55 -18.83
CA GLU A 179 -10.69 4.25 -19.43
C GLU A 179 -9.87 4.40 -20.70
N VAL A 180 -8.83 3.60 -20.83
CA VAL A 180 -7.97 3.57 -22.02
C VAL A 180 -7.87 2.15 -22.52
N LYS A 181 -8.18 1.99 -23.81
CA LYS A 181 -8.01 0.76 -24.55
C LYS A 181 -6.67 0.81 -25.28
N VAL A 182 -5.85 -0.22 -25.12
CA VAL A 182 -4.59 -0.38 -25.86
C VAL A 182 -4.57 -1.69 -26.63
N ALA A 183 -3.85 -1.69 -27.75
CA ALA A 183 -3.56 -2.90 -28.50
C ALA A 183 -2.20 -3.48 -28.05
N LEU A 184 -2.16 -4.80 -27.90
CA LEU A 184 -0.95 -5.58 -27.61
C LEU A 184 -0.11 -5.76 -28.88
#